data_AF-A0A7S1HJC5-F1
#
_entry.id   AF-A0A7S1HJC5-F1
#
_cell.length_a   1.000
_cell.length_b   1.000
_cell.length_c   1.000
_cell.angle_alpha   90.00
_cell.angle_beta   90.00
_cell.angle_gamma   90.00
#
_symmetry.space_group_name_H-M   'P 1'
#
loop_
_entity.id
_entity.type
_entity.pdbx_description
1 polymer ?
#
loop_
_entity_poly.entity_id
_entity_poly.type
_entity_poly.pdbx_seq_one_letter_code
_entity_poly.pdbx_strand_id
1 'polypeptide(L)'
;ADRVKQGFLASTRADELVCPAMEVNRLEAISDVTATVKAATKGLQGQAFKEAYDAATAKITQACTGSEGKTTRCDVVDLYHGGQYKLYRYHRFQDVRLVFAPEQSVAFFGGDPDNFNFPRYNYDMSLLRVYEDGKPAAVKDWLPLNPAGPEAGQAVFVTGHPGSTQRGYTMAQLESLRAHD
;
A
#
# COMPACT_ATOMS: atom_id res chain seq x y z
N ALA A 1 -28.23 -6.42 -7.27
CA ALA A 1 -28.45 -5.75 -5.98
C ALA A 1 -27.39 -4.68 -5.78
N ASP A 2 -27.75 -3.53 -5.23
CA ASP A 2 -26.81 -2.46 -4.91
C ASP A 2 -26.03 -2.84 -3.64
N ARG A 3 -24.80 -3.30 -3.84
CA ARG A 3 -23.92 -3.80 -2.77
C ARG A 3 -23.29 -2.68 -1.95
N VAL A 4 -23.27 -1.45 -2.45
CA VAL A 4 -22.78 -0.31 -1.68
C VAL A 4 -23.82 0.01 -0.61
N LYS A 5 -25.09 0.12 -1.02
CA LYS A 5 -26.18 0.41 -0.09
C LYS A 5 -26.47 -0.73 0.88
N GLN A 6 -26.44 -1.98 0.40
CA GLN A 6 -26.90 -3.16 1.16
C GLN A 6 -25.77 -3.94 1.82
N GLY A 7 -24.52 -3.53 1.64
CA GLY A 7 -23.37 -4.31 2.04
C GLY A 7 -23.25 -5.61 1.24
N PHE A 8 -22.36 -6.48 1.71
CA PHE A 8 -22.09 -7.77 1.11
C PHE A 8 -21.49 -8.72 2.14
N LEU A 9 -21.97 -9.96 2.15
CA LEU A 9 -21.38 -11.07 2.87
C LEU A 9 -21.44 -12.33 2.01
N ALA A 10 -20.29 -12.91 1.70
CA ALA A 10 -20.22 -14.19 1.03
C ALA A 10 -20.54 -15.32 2.02
N SER A 11 -21.63 -16.07 1.78
CA SER A 11 -22.01 -17.22 2.61
C SER A 11 -21.03 -18.38 2.47
N THR A 12 -20.46 -18.54 1.28
CA THR A 12 -19.44 -19.55 0.97
C THR A 12 -18.31 -18.95 0.14
N ARG A 13 -17.19 -19.68 0.01
CA ARG A 13 -16.06 -19.27 -0.85
C ARG A 13 -16.45 -19.13 -2.32
N ALA A 14 -17.47 -19.87 -2.78
CA ALA A 14 -17.96 -19.79 -4.15
C ALA A 14 -18.77 -18.50 -4.39
N ASP A 15 -19.31 -17.89 -3.34
CA ASP A 15 -20.09 -16.65 -3.42
C ASP A 15 -19.20 -15.39 -3.38
N GLU A 16 -17.90 -15.53 -3.09
CA GLU A 16 -16.95 -14.42 -3.06
C GLU A 16 -16.80 -13.77 -4.44
N LEU A 17 -16.78 -12.43 -4.48
CA LEU A 17 -16.81 -11.68 -5.74
C LEU A 17 -15.41 -11.26 -6.17
N VAL A 18 -15.02 -11.59 -7.39
CA VAL A 18 -13.72 -11.17 -7.96
C VAL A 18 -13.65 -9.64 -8.08
N CYS A 19 -12.52 -9.07 -7.64
CA CYS A 19 -12.17 -7.66 -7.76
C CYS A 19 -11.12 -7.49 -8.88
N PRO A 20 -11.52 -7.36 -10.16
CA PRO A 20 -10.62 -7.54 -11.31
C PRO A 20 -9.53 -6.46 -11.46
N ALA A 21 -9.72 -5.29 -10.84
CA ALA A 21 -8.76 -4.19 -10.87
C ALA A 21 -7.88 -4.11 -9.62
N MET A 22 -7.99 -5.09 -8.71
CA MET A 22 -7.29 -5.08 -7.44
C MET A 22 -6.15 -6.09 -7.44
N GLU A 23 -5.05 -5.71 -6.82
CA GLU A 23 -3.97 -6.61 -6.42
C GLU A 23 -3.67 -6.43 -4.94
N VAL A 24 -3.11 -7.47 -4.33
CA VAL A 24 -2.56 -7.42 -2.98
C VAL A 24 -1.10 -7.82 -3.07
N ASN A 25 -0.21 -7.01 -2.50
CA ASN A 25 1.23 -7.21 -2.56
C ASN A 25 1.76 -7.54 -1.15
N ARG A 26 2.38 -8.71 -0.99
CA ARG A 26 3.03 -9.13 0.25
C ARG A 26 4.53 -8.93 0.12
N LEU A 27 5.10 -8.08 0.97
CA LEU A 27 6.54 -7.81 0.98
C LEU A 27 7.33 -9.09 1.30
N GLU A 28 8.32 -9.41 0.47
CA GLU A 28 9.21 -10.56 0.65
C GLU A 28 10.62 -10.13 1.06
N ALA A 29 11.14 -9.06 0.45
CA ALA A 29 12.49 -8.60 0.70
C ALA A 29 12.65 -7.10 0.43
N ILE A 30 13.60 -6.49 1.14
CA ILE A 30 14.10 -5.14 0.88
C ILE A 30 15.62 -5.24 0.71
N SER A 31 16.13 -4.71 -0.40
CA SER A 31 17.56 -4.68 -0.73
C SER A 31 18.04 -3.25 -0.96
N ASP A 32 19.30 -2.96 -0.63
CA ASP A 32 19.90 -1.65 -0.90
C ASP A 32 20.44 -1.58 -2.34
N VAL A 33 19.98 -0.60 -3.12
CA VAL A 33 20.43 -0.35 -4.50
C VAL A 33 21.01 1.06 -4.67
N THR A 34 21.30 1.74 -3.55
CA THR A 34 21.75 3.13 -3.52
C THR A 34 23.02 3.33 -4.34
N ALA A 35 24.00 2.45 -4.19
CA ALA A 35 25.27 2.55 -4.91
C ALA A 35 25.07 2.45 -6.43
N THR A 36 24.21 1.54 -6.89
CA THR A 36 23.89 1.36 -8.30
C THR A 36 23.23 2.59 -8.89
N VAL A 37 22.22 3.14 -8.22
CA VAL A 37 21.50 4.34 -8.69
C VAL A 37 22.42 5.55 -8.68
N LYS A 38 23.18 5.80 -7.59
CA LYS A 38 24.11 6.93 -7.49
C LYS A 38 25.25 6.86 -8.51
N ALA A 39 25.71 5.66 -8.88
CA ALA A 39 26.70 5.51 -9.93
C ALA A 39 26.14 5.91 -11.30
N ALA A 40 24.90 5.51 -11.61
CA ALA A 40 24.24 5.82 -12.88
C ALA A 40 23.93 7.32 -13.05
N THR A 41 23.66 8.02 -11.96
CA THR A 41 23.29 9.45 -11.98
C THR A 41 24.44 10.41 -11.67
N LYS A 42 25.65 9.90 -11.45
CA LYS A 42 26.80 10.69 -10.98
C LYS A 42 27.12 11.85 -11.93
N GLY A 43 27.10 13.07 -11.40
CA GLY A 43 27.45 14.29 -12.13
C GLY A 43 26.40 14.75 -13.13
N LEU A 44 25.26 14.05 -13.25
CA LEU A 44 24.14 14.44 -14.10
C LEU A 44 23.21 15.38 -13.34
N GLN A 45 22.51 16.23 -14.07
CA GLN A 45 21.53 17.19 -13.54
C GLN A 45 20.33 17.32 -14.46
N GLY A 46 19.24 17.90 -13.94
CA GLY A 46 18.04 18.20 -14.71
C GLY A 46 17.48 16.98 -15.46
N GLN A 47 17.19 17.16 -16.73
CA GLN A 47 16.61 16.12 -17.57
C GLN A 47 17.52 14.88 -17.72
N ALA A 48 18.83 15.08 -17.87
CA ALA A 48 19.79 13.98 -18.00
C ALA A 48 19.86 13.12 -16.72
N PHE A 49 19.75 13.75 -15.54
CA PHE A 49 19.66 13.02 -14.27
C PHE A 49 18.40 12.15 -14.24
N LYS A 50 17.24 12.73 -14.59
CA LYS A 50 15.96 12.02 -14.58
C LYS A 50 15.99 10.82 -15.51
N GLU A 51 16.45 10.99 -16.74
CA GLU A 51 16.53 9.89 -17.71
C GLU A 51 17.46 8.76 -17.24
N ALA A 52 18.62 9.11 -16.68
CA ALA A 52 19.54 8.12 -16.13
C ALA A 52 18.96 7.40 -14.90
N TYR A 53 18.24 8.12 -14.02
CA TYR A 53 17.54 7.54 -12.88
C TYR A 53 16.43 6.58 -13.33
N ASP A 54 15.56 7.02 -14.25
CA ASP A 54 14.46 6.22 -14.79
C ASP A 54 14.99 4.95 -15.48
N ALA A 55 16.07 5.07 -16.28
CA ALA A 55 16.71 3.93 -16.92
C ALA A 55 17.35 2.96 -15.90
N ALA A 56 18.03 3.47 -14.88
CA ALA A 56 18.65 2.64 -13.85
C ALA A 56 17.60 1.90 -13.01
N THR A 57 16.54 2.59 -12.59
CA THR A 57 15.47 1.98 -11.79
C THR A 57 14.66 0.97 -12.62
N ALA A 58 14.34 1.27 -13.88
CA ALA A 58 13.71 0.32 -14.79
C ALA A 58 14.54 -0.96 -14.98
N LYS A 59 15.86 -0.83 -15.12
CA LYS A 59 16.76 -1.99 -15.23
C LYS A 59 16.77 -2.82 -13.94
N ILE A 60 16.82 -2.17 -12.77
CA ILE A 60 16.78 -2.85 -11.46
C ILE A 60 15.47 -3.60 -11.27
N THR A 61 14.32 -2.96 -11.52
CA THR A 61 13.00 -3.58 -11.33
C THR A 61 12.77 -4.70 -12.34
N GLN A 62 13.21 -4.53 -13.59
CA GLN A 62 13.14 -5.59 -14.60
C GLN A 62 13.99 -6.80 -14.22
N ALA A 63 15.22 -6.59 -13.74
CA ALA A 63 16.09 -7.67 -13.28
C ALA A 63 15.51 -8.40 -12.06
N CYS A 64 14.91 -7.67 -11.12
CA CYS A 64 14.24 -8.23 -9.95
C CYS A 64 12.99 -9.04 -10.30
N THR A 65 12.19 -8.56 -11.26
CA THR A 65 10.94 -9.20 -11.67
C THR A 65 11.19 -10.41 -12.57
N GLY A 66 12.19 -10.34 -13.46
CA GLY A 66 12.53 -11.42 -14.39
C GLY A 66 11.33 -11.86 -15.23
N SER A 67 11.13 -13.17 -15.36
CA SER A 67 9.96 -13.77 -16.01
C SER A 67 8.74 -13.92 -15.11
N GLU A 68 8.82 -13.50 -13.84
CA GLU A 68 7.80 -13.74 -12.81
C GLU A 68 6.79 -12.59 -12.68
N GLY A 69 6.68 -11.68 -13.66
CA GLY A 69 5.86 -10.46 -13.54
C GLY A 69 4.37 -10.64 -13.27
N LYS A 70 3.85 -11.87 -13.37
CA LYS A 70 2.48 -12.24 -12.94
C LYS A 70 2.36 -12.37 -11.42
N THR A 71 3.40 -12.88 -10.76
CA THR A 71 3.41 -13.21 -9.31
C THR A 71 4.40 -12.36 -8.52
N THR A 72 5.24 -11.59 -9.19
CA THR A 72 6.26 -10.75 -8.58
C THR A 72 6.08 -9.29 -8.99
N ARG A 73 6.14 -8.41 -8.00
CA ARG A 73 6.26 -6.95 -8.21
C ARG A 73 7.55 -6.47 -7.55
N CYS A 74 8.31 -5.64 -8.26
CA CYS A 74 9.50 -5.01 -7.71
C CYS A 74 9.46 -3.50 -7.91
N ASP A 75 9.69 -2.73 -6.84
CA ASP A 75 9.69 -1.28 -6.85
C ASP A 75 11.00 -0.74 -6.28
N VAL A 76 11.60 0.26 -6.93
CA VAL A 76 12.66 1.06 -6.30
C VAL A 76 12.00 2.21 -5.55
N VAL A 77 12.22 2.24 -4.24
CA VAL A 77 11.72 3.26 -3.32
C VAL A 77 12.83 4.26 -3.04
N ASP A 78 12.54 5.54 -3.30
CA ASP A 78 13.37 6.68 -2.90
C ASP A 78 13.09 7.02 -1.44
N LEU A 79 14.14 7.04 -0.62
CA LEU A 79 14.09 7.41 0.78
C LEU A 79 15.01 8.59 1.06
N TYR A 80 14.54 9.49 1.94
CA TYR A 80 15.30 10.67 2.37
C TYR A 80 15.68 11.60 1.20
N HIS A 81 14.76 11.81 0.25
CA HIS A 81 14.94 12.71 -0.90
C HIS A 81 16.21 12.41 -1.72
N GLY A 82 16.39 11.14 -2.11
CA GLY A 82 17.56 10.65 -2.84
C GLY A 82 18.75 10.28 -1.96
N GLY A 83 18.58 10.36 -0.63
CA GLY A 83 19.59 9.90 0.32
C GLY A 83 19.90 8.41 0.17
N GLN A 84 18.84 7.60 0.01
CA GLN A 84 18.91 6.15 -0.21
C GLN A 84 17.92 5.69 -1.27
N TYR A 85 18.26 4.58 -1.93
CA TYR A 85 17.39 3.88 -2.85
C TYR A 85 17.32 2.40 -2.45
N LYS A 86 16.11 1.90 -2.24
CA LYS A 86 15.87 0.52 -1.80
C LYS A 86 14.98 -0.20 -2.80
N LEU A 87 15.30 -1.44 -3.13
CA LEU A 87 14.48 -2.31 -3.96
C LEU A 87 13.57 -3.15 -3.05
N TYR A 88 12.27 -3.00 -3.21
CA TYR A 88 11.26 -3.77 -2.50
C TYR A 88 10.75 -4.84 -3.46
N ARG A 89 10.83 -6.11 -3.05
CA ARG A 89 10.28 -7.25 -3.78
C ARG A 89 9.02 -7.74 -3.06
N TYR A 90 7.95 -7.91 -3.82
CA TYR A 90 6.67 -8.37 -3.34
C TYR A 90 6.21 -9.61 -4.10
N HIS A 91 5.55 -10.52 -3.38
CA HIS A 91 4.64 -11.50 -3.97
C HIS A 91 3.32 -10.80 -4.29
N ARG A 92 2.89 -10.89 -5.54
CA ARG A 92 1.73 -10.20 -6.11
C ARG A 92 0.58 -11.19 -6.27
N PHE A 93 -0.51 -10.94 -5.55
CA PHE A 93 -1.79 -11.65 -5.72
C PHE A 93 -2.70 -10.84 -6.64
N GLN A 94 -3.11 -11.43 -7.77
CA GLN A 94 -4.02 -10.80 -8.73
C GLN A 94 -5.46 -11.35 -8.68
N ASP A 95 -5.68 -12.51 -8.05
CA ASP A 95 -7.02 -13.01 -7.75
C ASP A 95 -7.38 -12.54 -6.33
N VAL A 96 -8.01 -11.37 -6.26
CA VAL A 96 -8.51 -10.77 -5.02
C VAL A 96 -10.03 -10.82 -5.04
N ARG A 97 -10.65 -11.31 -3.97
CA ARG A 97 -12.10 -11.45 -3.88
C ARG A 97 -12.66 -10.76 -2.66
N LEU A 98 -13.80 -10.09 -2.84
CA LEU A 98 -14.58 -9.52 -1.76
C LEU A 98 -15.29 -10.63 -0.98
N VAL A 99 -15.11 -10.62 0.34
CA VAL A 99 -15.75 -11.54 1.29
C VAL A 99 -16.81 -10.81 2.11
N PHE A 100 -16.49 -9.61 2.58
CA PHE A 100 -17.37 -8.82 3.43
C PHE A 100 -17.20 -7.33 3.18
N ALA A 101 -18.31 -6.61 3.14
CA ALA A 101 -18.38 -5.17 3.29
C ALA A 101 -19.69 -4.82 4.03
N PRO A 102 -19.68 -3.96 5.05
CA PRO A 102 -20.91 -3.51 5.69
C PRO A 102 -21.70 -2.58 4.76
N GLU A 103 -22.95 -2.29 5.12
CA GLU A 103 -23.75 -1.26 4.46
C GLU A 103 -23.03 0.09 4.50
N GLN A 104 -23.18 0.91 3.46
CA GLN A 104 -22.58 2.25 3.43
C GLN A 104 -22.98 3.10 4.64
N SER A 105 -24.21 2.99 5.13
CA SER A 105 -24.65 3.75 6.33
C SER A 105 -23.92 3.34 7.61
N VAL A 106 -23.31 2.16 7.63
CA VAL A 106 -22.51 1.64 8.75
C VAL A 106 -21.03 1.98 8.56
N ALA A 107 -20.45 1.74 7.37
CA ALA A 107 -19.06 2.08 7.05
C ALA A 107 -18.80 3.59 7.03
N PHE A 108 -19.78 4.36 6.55
CA PHE A 108 -19.71 5.82 6.42
C PHE A 108 -20.69 6.53 7.36
N PHE A 109 -20.98 5.92 8.53
CA PHE A 109 -21.80 6.53 9.56
C PHE A 109 -21.28 7.93 9.92
N GLY A 110 -22.17 8.91 10.07
CA GLY A 110 -21.83 10.32 10.29
C GLY A 110 -21.37 11.09 9.05
N GLY A 111 -21.02 10.41 7.97
CA GLY A 111 -20.66 11.01 6.68
C GLY A 111 -19.48 11.97 6.73
N ASP A 112 -19.46 12.91 5.79
CA ASP A 112 -18.46 13.98 5.73
C ASP A 112 -18.38 14.83 7.01
N PRO A 113 -19.49 15.18 7.70
CA PRO A 113 -19.43 15.94 8.95
C PRO A 113 -18.56 15.29 10.03
N ASP A 114 -18.53 13.95 10.10
CA ASP A 114 -17.71 13.24 11.08
C ASP A 114 -16.30 12.92 10.55
N ASN A 115 -16.01 13.20 9.28
CA ASN A 115 -14.67 12.97 8.74
C ASN A 115 -13.65 13.88 9.46
N PHE A 116 -12.51 13.30 9.85
CA PHE A 116 -11.48 13.95 10.68
C PHE A 116 -11.93 14.43 12.08
N ASN A 117 -13.06 13.94 12.60
CA ASN A 117 -13.56 14.29 13.94
C ASN A 117 -13.49 13.11 14.92
N PHE A 118 -13.43 13.47 16.22
CA PHE A 118 -13.58 12.55 17.35
C PHE A 118 -14.61 13.15 18.34
N PRO A 119 -15.54 12.35 18.90
CA PRO A 119 -15.69 10.90 18.77
C PRO A 119 -16.16 10.44 17.38
N ARG A 120 -15.82 9.20 17.02
CA ARG A 120 -16.15 8.58 15.72
C ARG A 120 -16.76 7.20 15.96
N TYR A 121 -17.79 6.85 15.22
CA TYR A 121 -18.59 5.64 15.45
C TYR A 121 -18.82 4.77 14.21
N ASN A 122 -18.15 5.06 13.10
CA ASN A 122 -18.29 4.26 11.88
C ASN A 122 -17.50 2.95 11.97
N TYR A 123 -18.02 1.90 11.30
CA TYR A 123 -17.34 0.61 11.19
C TYR A 123 -16.69 0.49 9.80
N ASP A 124 -15.60 1.24 9.62
CA ASP A 124 -14.91 1.40 8.35
C ASP A 124 -13.93 0.24 8.08
N MET A 125 -14.46 -0.88 7.59
CA MET A 125 -13.67 -2.02 7.20
C MET A 125 -14.34 -2.85 6.11
N SER A 126 -13.53 -3.62 5.40
CA SER A 126 -13.98 -4.69 4.50
C SER A 126 -13.00 -5.86 4.62
N LEU A 127 -13.48 -7.06 4.26
CA LEU A 127 -12.64 -8.25 4.20
C LEU A 127 -12.51 -8.72 2.76
N LEU A 128 -11.26 -8.92 2.36
CA LEU A 128 -10.88 -9.49 1.09
C LEU A 128 -10.15 -10.81 1.32
N ARG A 129 -10.17 -11.67 0.33
CA ARG A 129 -9.39 -12.90 0.30
C ARG A 129 -8.59 -12.97 -0.99
N VAL A 130 -7.30 -13.24 -0.84
CA VAL A 130 -6.40 -13.52 -1.97
C VAL A 130 -6.43 -15.01 -2.31
N TYR A 131 -6.35 -15.31 -3.60
CA TYR A 131 -6.31 -16.65 -4.16
C TYR A 131 -5.07 -16.85 -5.01
N GLU A 132 -4.62 -18.10 -5.07
CA GLU A 132 -3.54 -18.57 -5.93
C GLU A 132 -3.94 -19.96 -6.47
N ASP A 133 -3.80 -20.16 -7.77
CA ASP A 133 -4.21 -21.39 -8.46
C ASP A 133 -5.65 -21.85 -8.13
N GLY A 134 -6.55 -20.87 -8.04
CA GLY A 134 -7.97 -21.10 -7.76
C GLY A 134 -8.29 -21.50 -6.31
N LYS A 135 -7.31 -21.46 -5.41
CA LYS A 135 -7.47 -21.78 -3.98
C LYS A 135 -7.12 -20.57 -3.12
N PRO A 136 -7.72 -20.41 -1.92
CA PRO A 136 -7.28 -19.38 -0.97
C PRO A 136 -5.77 -19.47 -0.74
N ALA A 137 -5.07 -18.35 -0.85
CA ALA A 137 -3.62 -18.34 -0.70
C ALA A 137 -3.23 -18.78 0.72
N ALA A 138 -2.24 -19.66 0.81
CA ALA A 138 -1.66 -20.05 2.09
C ALA A 138 -0.68 -18.97 2.56
N VAL A 139 -1.03 -18.27 3.64
CA VAL A 139 -0.16 -17.27 4.27
C VAL A 139 0.49 -17.87 5.52
N LYS A 140 1.81 -17.76 5.62
CA LYS A 140 2.58 -18.25 6.76
C LYS A 140 2.33 -17.41 8.00
N ASP A 141 2.33 -16.09 7.83
CA ASP A 141 2.26 -15.11 8.91
C ASP A 141 0.94 -14.33 8.81
N TRP A 142 0.21 -14.20 9.91
CA TRP A 142 -1.03 -13.42 10.00
C TRP A 142 -1.16 -12.76 11.37
N LEU A 143 -2.05 -11.78 11.46
CA LEU A 143 -2.34 -11.05 12.70
C LEU A 143 -3.53 -11.72 13.41
N PRO A 144 -3.34 -12.36 14.59
CA PRO A 144 -4.46 -12.89 15.36
C PRO A 144 -5.30 -11.74 15.93
N LEU A 145 -6.61 -11.95 15.98
CA LEU A 145 -7.54 -10.99 16.59
C LEU A 145 -7.58 -11.20 18.11
N ASN A 146 -7.41 -10.11 18.86
CA ASN A 146 -7.66 -10.09 20.30
C ASN A 146 -9.12 -9.65 20.56
N PRO A 147 -10.02 -10.56 20.99
CA PRO A 147 -11.42 -10.22 21.21
C PRO A 147 -11.66 -9.33 22.44
N ALA A 148 -10.68 -9.22 23.35
CA ALA A 148 -10.81 -8.33 24.52
C ALA A 148 -10.72 -6.84 24.15
N GLY A 149 -10.20 -6.51 22.98
CA GLY A 149 -9.96 -5.12 22.56
C GLY A 149 -8.76 -4.47 23.26
N PRO A 150 -8.47 -3.20 22.92
CA PRO A 150 -7.39 -2.44 23.54
C PRO A 150 -7.81 -1.83 24.88
N GLU A 151 -6.85 -1.68 25.80
CA GLU A 151 -7.03 -0.99 27.08
C GLU A 151 -6.39 0.41 27.06
N ALA A 152 -6.90 1.34 27.88
CA ALA A 152 -6.31 2.66 28.01
C ALA A 152 -4.86 2.58 28.49
N GLY A 153 -3.96 3.28 27.80
CA GLY A 153 -2.52 3.25 28.09
C GLY A 153 -1.76 2.03 27.53
N GLN A 154 -2.45 1.09 26.88
CA GLN A 154 -1.80 -0.01 26.17
C GLN A 154 -1.05 0.51 24.93
N ALA A 155 0.17 0.01 24.73
CA ALA A 155 0.92 0.33 23.53
C ALA A 155 0.28 -0.31 22.29
N VAL A 156 0.08 0.50 21.25
CA VAL A 156 -0.44 0.07 19.95
C VAL A 156 0.56 0.46 18.87
N PHE A 157 0.84 -0.47 17.97
CA PHE A 157 1.73 -0.26 16.83
C PHE A 157 0.93 -0.42 15.55
N VAL A 158 1.14 0.48 14.60
CA VAL A 158 0.51 0.44 13.28
C VAL A 158 1.60 0.24 12.25
N THR A 159 1.38 -0.73 11.36
CA THR A 159 2.21 -0.95 10.19
C THR A 159 1.42 -0.57 8.94
N GLY A 160 2.11 -0.10 7.91
CA GLY A 160 1.45 0.33 6.67
C GLY A 160 2.43 0.97 5.70
N HIS A 161 1.87 1.50 4.61
CA HIS A 161 2.61 2.16 3.55
C HIS A 161 2.20 3.65 3.49
N PRO A 162 2.71 4.50 4.40
CA PRO A 162 2.39 5.93 4.35
C PRO A 162 2.91 6.53 3.04
N GLY A 163 2.04 7.26 2.32
CA GLY A 163 2.33 7.76 0.98
C GLY A 163 3.48 8.77 0.94
N SER A 164 3.37 9.86 1.70
CA SER A 164 4.42 10.88 1.77
C SER A 164 4.37 11.65 3.08
N THR A 165 5.50 12.25 3.45
CA THR A 165 5.57 13.26 4.51
C THR A 165 6.57 14.34 4.10
N GLN A 166 6.42 15.54 4.65
CA GLN A 166 7.27 16.69 4.33
C GLN A 166 8.07 17.16 5.57
N ARG A 167 8.36 16.23 6.49
CA ARG A 167 9.00 16.56 7.78
C ARG A 167 10.42 17.12 7.65
N GLY A 168 11.07 16.90 6.51
CA GLY A 168 12.39 17.45 6.19
C GLY A 168 12.37 18.80 5.49
N TYR A 169 11.20 19.40 5.26
CA TYR A 169 11.12 20.68 4.55
C TYR A 169 11.67 21.82 5.43
N THR A 170 12.37 22.73 4.76
CA THR A 170 12.84 23.98 5.35
C THR A 170 11.68 24.94 5.60
N MET A 171 11.88 25.94 6.47
CA MET A 171 10.87 26.99 6.73
C MET A 171 10.41 27.69 5.45
N ALA A 172 11.33 28.05 4.54
CA ALA A 172 10.98 28.71 3.29
C ALA A 172 10.10 27.82 2.39
N GLN A 173 10.33 26.50 2.37
CA GLN A 173 9.48 25.57 1.62
C GLN A 173 8.08 25.46 2.23
N LEU A 174 7.97 25.41 3.56
CA LEU A 174 6.69 25.39 4.25
C LEU A 174 5.90 26.69 4.06
N GLU A 175 6.59 27.84 4.09
CA GLU A 175 5.98 29.14 3.81
C GLU A 175 5.45 29.23 2.36
N SER A 176 6.21 28.71 1.40
CA SER A 176 5.79 28.63 0.01
C SER A 176 4.54 27.77 -0.16
N LEU A 177 4.49 26.57 0.43
CA LEU A 177 3.31 25.71 0.40
C LEU A 177 2.08 26.43 0.93
N ARG A 178 2.19 27.01 2.13
CA ARG A 178 1.07 27.74 2.75
C ARG A 178 0.58 28.93 1.92
N ALA A 179 1.46 29.57 1.16
CA ALA A 179 1.09 30.73 0.34
C ALA A 179 0.40 30.34 -0.99
N HIS A 180 0.50 29.08 -1.41
CA HIS A 180 -0.01 28.59 -2.70
C HIS A 180 -1.09 27.50 -2.57
N ASP A 181 -1.40 27.06 -1.35
CA ASP A 181 -2.64 26.33 -1.01
C ASP A 181 -3.82 27.30 -0.86
#